data_AF-A0A812ZSI5-F1
#
_entry.id   AF-A0A812ZSI5-F1
#
_cell.length_a   1.000
_cell.length_b   1.000
_cell.length_c   1.000
_cell.angle_alpha   90.00
_cell.angle_beta   90.00
_cell.angle_gamma   90.00
#
_symmetry.space_group_name_H-M   'P 1'
#
loop_
_entity.id
_entity.type
_entity.pdbx_description
1 polymer ?
#
loop_
_entity_poly.entity_id
_entity_poly.type
_entity_poly.pdbx_seq_one_letter_code
_entity_poly.pdbx_strand_id
1 'polypeptide(L)'
;QDSKFADLVAKGGGGGGSDGTKKGKNGGSGGGGKYGKDGGTATQPTQSGDSGAYGSGHAGGFGTKDTWNAGGGGGAGSKGTKGTNSVCGNGGAGKEICITGTCVMYAGGGGGGSHDPACSSGGKGGDGGGGGCGTPGGKNPGQAGRNGLGGGGGGGSTNHHHGGKGGNGGKGIVILKKNVPGPASWTFTEDSTWTATFSGCAKILVVAGGGGGGGRSGGGGAGGGLVAMDCFKVTKGTPYTVKVGAGGAGGSGSGGDGKAGKDSKFGELVAKGGGGGGSDTQKKGYDGGSGGGGKYGKAGGQAVQNSQSGKSGKFGFGHKGGSGTKDTWNAGGGGGAGEVGESGTSSHCGDGGKGKEICILGTCDFYAAGGGGGSHNPKCSSGGQGGEGGGGDCGTPGGKNPGKHGEDGKGSGGGGGSTTSSSGGKGGNGGKGIVIIEKQKHKAEADEPLSTLAENNFNDRGNSGLDTSKTYEYTLSNGYKCALKGWTHTRGYAKGFLRNTGGKPTAVVSGLTAGQLYAWKVYQFASNLRKSTAKGKITFEFERTSHHVHLSGIALGKVGAEAGHRQGALWYRN
;
A
#
# COMPACT_ATOMS: atom_id res chain seq x y z
N GLN A 1 1.80 25.84 -20.80
CA GLN A 1 0.69 25.15 -21.51
C GLN A 1 -0.11 24.41 -20.45
N ASP A 2 -1.42 24.31 -20.65
CA ASP A 2 -2.33 23.75 -19.66
C ASP A 2 -2.47 22.23 -19.85
N SER A 3 -2.71 21.51 -18.76
CA SER A 3 -3.13 20.10 -18.79
C SER A 3 -4.63 20.04 -18.51
N LYS A 4 -5.38 19.24 -19.27
CA LYS A 4 -6.85 19.17 -19.17
C LYS A 4 -7.33 17.74 -19.10
N PHE A 5 -8.34 17.48 -18.27
CA PHE A 5 -9.09 16.24 -18.24
C PHE A 5 -10.56 16.55 -17.90
N ALA A 6 -11.45 16.28 -18.85
CA ALA A 6 -12.83 16.78 -18.78
C ALA A 6 -12.83 18.29 -18.45
N ASP A 7 -13.58 18.71 -17.44
CA ASP A 7 -13.69 20.11 -17.02
C ASP A 7 -12.58 20.55 -16.05
N LEU A 8 -11.68 19.64 -15.65
CA LEU A 8 -10.52 19.96 -14.82
C LEU A 8 -9.38 20.47 -15.68
N VAL A 9 -8.89 21.67 -15.35
CA VAL A 9 -7.81 22.36 -16.04
C VAL A 9 -6.73 22.76 -15.05
N ALA A 10 -5.53 22.21 -15.21
CA ALA A 10 -4.33 22.69 -14.56
C ALA A 10 -3.60 23.66 -15.49
N LYS A 11 -3.59 24.95 -15.16
CA LYS A 11 -2.92 26.01 -15.91
C LYS A 11 -1.40 25.85 -15.87
N GLY A 12 -0.76 26.11 -17.01
CA GLY A 12 0.69 26.14 -17.10
C GLY A 12 1.32 27.25 -16.24
N GLY A 13 2.54 27.01 -15.76
CA GLY A 13 3.29 28.01 -14.98
C GLY A 13 3.63 29.28 -15.77
N GLY A 14 3.79 30.38 -15.04
CA GLY A 14 4.19 31.68 -15.57
C GLY A 14 5.69 31.75 -15.86
N GLY A 15 6.05 32.39 -16.98
CA GLY A 15 7.45 32.62 -17.34
C GLY A 15 8.14 33.66 -16.44
N GLY A 16 9.45 33.50 -16.23
CA GLY A 16 10.25 34.47 -15.48
C GLY A 16 10.40 35.83 -16.18
N GLY A 17 10.75 36.84 -15.40
CA GLY A 17 11.04 38.18 -15.89
C GLY A 17 12.32 38.22 -16.74
N SER A 18 12.34 39.11 -17.71
CA SER A 18 13.46 39.35 -18.64
C SER A 18 13.68 40.84 -18.85
N ASP A 19 14.72 41.21 -19.58
CA ASP A 19 15.12 42.62 -19.79
C ASP A 19 14.00 43.43 -20.49
N GLY A 20 13.22 42.79 -21.36
CA GLY A 20 12.04 43.38 -22.01
C GLY A 20 10.72 43.18 -21.25
N THR A 21 10.67 42.31 -20.24
CA THR A 21 9.45 42.08 -19.44
C THR A 21 9.85 41.79 -17.99
N LYS A 22 10.13 42.85 -17.23
CA LYS A 22 10.81 42.78 -15.92
C LYS A 22 9.98 42.08 -14.84
N LYS A 23 8.65 42.21 -14.89
CA LYS A 23 7.71 41.50 -14.00
C LYS A 23 7.61 40.03 -14.42
N GLY A 24 7.57 39.13 -13.46
CA GLY A 24 7.25 37.73 -13.74
C GLY A 24 5.86 37.59 -14.37
N LYS A 25 5.70 36.68 -15.33
CA LYS A 25 4.39 36.43 -15.95
C LYS A 25 3.49 35.66 -14.99
N ASN A 26 2.20 35.96 -15.02
CA ASN A 26 1.18 35.19 -14.31
C ASN A 26 1.01 33.82 -14.97
N GLY A 27 0.60 32.82 -14.19
CA GLY A 27 0.32 31.46 -14.66
C GLY A 27 -0.40 30.66 -13.59
N GLY A 28 -0.49 29.33 -13.74
CA GLY A 28 -1.01 28.45 -12.69
C GLY A 28 -0.30 28.72 -11.36
N SER A 29 1.03 28.71 -11.41
CA SER A 29 1.91 29.43 -10.47
C SER A 29 2.64 30.56 -11.21
N GLY A 30 3.04 31.61 -10.49
CA GLY A 30 3.64 32.80 -11.10
C GLY A 30 5.15 32.68 -11.32
N GLY A 31 5.67 33.28 -12.39
CA GLY A 31 7.12 33.33 -12.65
C GLY A 31 7.85 34.32 -11.74
N GLY A 32 9.17 34.16 -11.57
CA GLY A 32 9.98 35.09 -10.78
C GLY A 32 10.18 36.45 -11.46
N GLY A 33 10.27 37.52 -10.67
CA GLY A 33 10.52 38.88 -11.16
C GLY A 33 12.02 39.20 -11.29
N LYS A 34 12.36 40.28 -12.01
CA LYS A 34 13.72 40.80 -12.19
C LYS A 34 13.74 42.34 -12.06
N TYR A 35 14.90 42.94 -11.81
CA TYR A 35 15.10 44.41 -11.85
C TYR A 35 14.17 45.21 -10.92
N GLY A 36 14.03 44.79 -9.66
CA GLY A 36 13.20 45.48 -8.68
C GLY A 36 11.71 45.32 -8.95
N LYS A 37 11.29 44.22 -9.57
CA LYS A 37 9.87 43.93 -9.88
C LYS A 37 9.41 42.63 -9.24
N ASP A 38 8.12 42.59 -8.96
CA ASP A 38 7.44 41.42 -8.41
C ASP A 38 7.45 40.24 -9.36
N GLY A 39 7.32 39.04 -8.78
CA GLY A 39 6.93 37.87 -9.52
C GLY A 39 5.50 37.98 -10.06
N GLY A 40 5.18 37.06 -10.97
CA GLY A 40 3.82 36.87 -11.43
C GLY A 40 2.93 36.32 -10.32
N THR A 41 1.63 36.53 -10.45
CA THR A 41 0.63 35.97 -9.54
C THR A 41 0.25 34.54 -9.95
N ALA A 42 -0.26 33.77 -9.00
CA ALA A 42 -0.88 32.48 -9.26
C ALA A 42 -2.34 32.65 -9.65
N THR A 43 -2.75 31.96 -10.70
CA THR A 43 -4.09 32.02 -11.28
C THR A 43 -4.77 30.66 -11.35
N GLN A 44 -4.11 29.60 -10.85
CA GLN A 44 -4.74 28.29 -10.67
C GLN A 44 -5.86 28.35 -9.62
N PRO A 45 -5.64 28.92 -8.41
CA PRO A 45 -6.68 28.94 -7.36
C PRO A 45 -7.87 29.84 -7.70
N THR A 46 -7.73 30.73 -8.69
CA THR A 46 -8.77 31.68 -9.11
C THR A 46 -9.66 31.13 -10.24
N GLN A 47 -9.49 29.87 -10.64
CA GLN A 47 -10.35 29.25 -11.65
C GLN A 47 -11.75 28.94 -11.09
N SER A 48 -12.74 28.84 -11.97
CA SER A 48 -14.08 28.40 -11.60
C SER A 48 -14.13 26.90 -11.32
N GLY A 49 -15.08 26.49 -10.48
CA GLY A 49 -15.36 25.09 -10.17
C GLY A 49 -14.18 24.37 -9.53
N ASP A 50 -14.14 23.05 -9.75
CA ASP A 50 -13.17 22.16 -9.11
C ASP A 50 -11.71 22.48 -9.48
N SER A 51 -11.47 23.06 -10.66
CA SER A 51 -10.15 23.49 -11.10
C SER A 51 -9.53 24.56 -10.18
N GLY A 52 -10.36 25.44 -9.62
CA GLY A 52 -9.93 26.45 -8.64
C GLY A 52 -10.07 25.99 -7.19
N ALA A 53 -11.14 25.27 -6.87
CA ALA A 53 -11.40 24.78 -5.51
C ALA A 53 -10.32 23.81 -5.02
N TYR A 54 -9.81 22.94 -5.90
CA TYR A 54 -8.78 21.94 -5.57
C TYR A 54 -7.41 22.26 -6.18
N GLY A 55 -7.35 23.19 -7.14
CA GLY A 55 -6.13 23.64 -7.78
C GLY A 55 -5.26 24.51 -6.88
N SER A 56 -3.94 24.40 -7.03
CA SER A 56 -2.99 25.13 -6.20
C SER A 56 -1.89 25.78 -7.03
N GLY A 57 -1.47 26.96 -6.62
CA GLY A 57 -0.35 27.68 -7.19
C GLY A 57 -0.01 28.90 -6.36
N HIS A 58 1.25 29.31 -6.42
CA HIS A 58 1.72 30.46 -5.65
C HIS A 58 2.47 31.47 -6.53
N ALA A 59 2.55 32.71 -6.03
CA ALA A 59 3.25 33.78 -6.72
C ALA A 59 4.77 33.53 -6.78
N GLY A 60 5.41 34.08 -7.80
CA GLY A 60 6.86 34.12 -7.89
C GLY A 60 7.46 35.14 -6.92
N GLY A 61 8.76 34.99 -6.66
CA GLY A 61 9.55 35.89 -5.84
C GLY A 61 9.92 37.19 -6.57
N PHE A 62 10.19 38.22 -5.77
CA PHE A 62 10.66 39.52 -6.22
C PHE A 62 12.13 39.44 -6.69
N GLY A 63 12.48 40.16 -7.76
CA GLY A 63 13.88 40.32 -8.21
C GLY A 63 14.49 41.63 -7.71
N THR A 64 15.77 41.65 -7.34
CA THR A 64 16.42 42.83 -6.75
C THR A 64 16.61 43.97 -7.74
N LYS A 65 16.68 45.20 -7.22
CA LYS A 65 17.02 46.40 -8.02
C LYS A 65 18.53 46.69 -8.03
N ASP A 66 19.26 46.26 -7.01
CA ASP A 66 20.67 46.64 -6.83
C ASP A 66 21.61 45.72 -7.61
N THR A 67 21.31 44.43 -7.60
CA THR A 67 22.13 43.37 -8.24
C THR A 67 21.41 42.67 -9.38
N TRP A 68 20.14 43.02 -9.59
CA TRP A 68 19.30 42.51 -10.67
C TRP A 68 19.11 40.99 -10.70
N ASN A 69 19.47 40.31 -9.61
CA ASN A 69 19.22 38.90 -9.38
C ASN A 69 17.71 38.65 -9.33
N ALA A 70 17.26 37.64 -10.06
CA ALA A 70 15.84 37.36 -10.19
C ALA A 70 15.32 36.61 -8.95
N GLY A 71 14.03 36.79 -8.67
CA GLY A 71 13.29 35.93 -7.75
C GLY A 71 13.04 34.56 -8.37
N GLY A 72 12.80 33.55 -7.54
CA GLY A 72 12.39 32.22 -8.01
C GLY A 72 10.93 32.19 -8.46
N GLY A 73 10.57 31.27 -9.34
CA GLY A 73 9.16 31.02 -9.68
C GLY A 73 8.39 30.41 -8.51
N GLY A 74 7.10 30.67 -8.42
CA GLY A 74 6.22 30.02 -7.46
C GLY A 74 5.97 28.55 -7.85
N GLY A 75 5.78 27.71 -6.84
CA GLY A 75 5.37 26.32 -7.01
C GLY A 75 3.93 26.10 -6.52
N ALA A 76 3.42 24.89 -6.74
CA ALA A 76 2.08 24.53 -6.29
C ALA A 76 1.93 24.49 -4.76
N GLY A 77 3.02 24.30 -4.00
CA GLY A 77 3.02 24.21 -2.53
C GLY A 77 3.53 25.45 -1.81
N SER A 78 4.36 26.29 -2.44
CA SER A 78 4.79 27.55 -1.82
C SER A 78 5.24 28.63 -2.82
N LYS A 79 5.34 29.88 -2.34
CA LYS A 79 5.85 31.02 -3.11
C LYS A 79 7.35 30.85 -3.43
N GLY A 80 7.78 31.38 -4.57
CA GLY A 80 9.19 31.51 -4.88
C GLY A 80 9.86 32.53 -3.98
N THR A 81 11.12 32.32 -3.61
CA THR A 81 11.82 33.26 -2.73
C THR A 81 12.34 34.46 -3.53
N LYS A 82 12.44 35.60 -2.83
CA LYS A 82 13.03 36.83 -3.36
C LYS A 82 14.52 36.62 -3.62
N GLY A 83 15.02 37.12 -4.75
CA GLY A 83 16.45 37.27 -4.98
C GLY A 83 17.02 38.33 -4.03
N THR A 84 18.27 38.15 -3.61
CA THR A 84 19.02 39.11 -2.78
C THR A 84 20.30 39.54 -3.50
N ASN A 85 21.08 40.40 -2.85
CA ASN A 85 22.35 40.88 -3.39
C ASN A 85 23.45 39.82 -3.42
N SER A 86 23.25 38.68 -2.74
CA SER A 86 24.21 37.57 -2.71
C SER A 86 23.60 36.22 -3.10
N VAL A 87 22.27 36.07 -3.14
CA VAL A 87 21.62 34.79 -3.42
C VAL A 87 20.50 34.98 -4.41
N CYS A 88 20.48 34.17 -5.47
CA CYS A 88 19.39 34.16 -6.42
C CYS A 88 18.16 33.45 -5.83
N GLY A 89 16.94 33.89 -6.19
CA GLY A 89 15.73 33.37 -5.56
C GLY A 89 15.50 31.88 -5.86
N ASN A 90 15.16 31.08 -4.86
CA ASN A 90 14.80 29.67 -5.04
C ASN A 90 13.35 29.54 -5.52
N GLY A 91 13.10 28.54 -6.35
CA GLY A 91 11.76 28.15 -6.74
C GLY A 91 10.94 27.68 -5.53
N GLY A 92 9.66 28.02 -5.52
CA GLY A 92 8.72 27.53 -4.53
C GLY A 92 8.53 26.01 -4.66
N ALA A 93 8.25 25.35 -3.55
CA ALA A 93 8.03 23.91 -3.53
C ALA A 93 6.78 23.53 -4.34
N GLY A 94 6.80 22.36 -4.95
CA GLY A 94 5.64 21.70 -5.52
C GLY A 94 4.64 21.27 -4.44
N LYS A 95 3.54 20.65 -4.86
CA LYS A 95 2.54 20.07 -3.95
C LYS A 95 2.67 18.55 -3.96
N GLU A 96 2.61 17.96 -2.78
CA GLU A 96 2.61 16.51 -2.62
C GLU A 96 1.26 15.94 -3.02
N ILE A 97 1.27 14.94 -3.91
CA ILE A 97 0.07 14.24 -4.37
C ILE A 97 0.29 12.73 -4.26
N CYS A 98 -0.55 12.07 -3.46
CA CYS A 98 -0.48 10.63 -3.17
C CYS A 98 -1.52 9.84 -3.98
N ILE A 99 -1.47 9.97 -5.31
CA ILE A 99 -2.48 9.39 -6.20
C ILE A 99 -2.10 7.99 -6.74
N THR A 100 -0.81 7.67 -6.85
CA THR A 100 -0.31 6.40 -7.41
C THR A 100 0.07 5.33 -6.38
N GLY A 101 -0.23 5.55 -5.10
CA GLY A 101 0.17 4.66 -4.00
C GLY A 101 1.45 5.09 -3.26
N THR A 102 2.25 5.96 -3.87
CA THR A 102 3.32 6.73 -3.22
C THR A 102 3.06 8.22 -3.39
N CYS A 103 3.54 9.03 -2.44
CA CYS A 103 3.42 10.48 -2.51
C CYS A 103 4.56 11.04 -3.38
N VAL A 104 4.21 11.87 -4.36
CA VAL A 104 5.17 12.52 -5.26
C VAL A 104 4.91 14.02 -5.28
N MET A 105 5.97 14.83 -5.31
CA MET A 105 5.88 16.27 -5.44
C MET A 105 5.71 16.67 -6.92
N TYR A 106 4.73 17.53 -7.20
CA TYR A 106 4.46 18.05 -8.54
C TYR A 106 4.48 19.57 -8.59
N ALA A 107 4.86 20.11 -9.74
CA ALA A 107 4.82 21.52 -10.09
C ALA A 107 5.66 22.42 -9.15
N GLY A 108 6.93 22.06 -8.97
CA GLY A 108 7.93 22.92 -8.32
C GLY A 108 8.29 24.14 -9.17
N GLY A 109 8.54 25.28 -8.54
CA GLY A 109 8.96 26.51 -9.21
C GLY A 109 10.40 26.46 -9.73
N GLY A 110 10.71 27.20 -10.78
CA GLY A 110 12.09 27.33 -11.29
C GLY A 110 12.94 28.28 -10.43
N GLY A 111 14.24 28.03 -10.35
CA GLY A 111 15.19 28.94 -9.69
C GLY A 111 15.39 30.25 -10.45
N GLY A 112 15.59 31.36 -9.73
CA GLY A 112 15.83 32.69 -10.28
C GLY A 112 17.21 32.81 -10.92
N GLY A 113 17.28 33.52 -12.05
CA GLY A 113 18.53 33.79 -12.77
C GLY A 113 19.47 34.76 -12.06
N SER A 114 20.74 34.67 -12.40
CA SER A 114 21.81 35.52 -11.84
C SER A 114 22.20 36.63 -12.81
N HIS A 115 22.43 37.82 -12.27
CA HIS A 115 22.97 38.96 -13.00
C HIS A 115 24.21 39.50 -12.29
N ASP A 116 25.04 40.27 -12.98
CA ASP A 116 26.20 40.97 -12.43
C ASP A 116 25.79 42.11 -11.47
N PRO A 117 26.36 42.21 -10.24
CA PRO A 117 27.30 41.26 -9.63
C PRO A 117 26.64 39.91 -9.31
N ALA A 118 27.29 38.84 -9.78
CA ALA A 118 26.76 37.48 -9.73
C ALA A 118 26.44 37.05 -8.28
N CYS A 119 25.34 36.32 -8.11
CA CYS A 119 25.01 35.74 -6.81
C CYS A 119 26.04 34.66 -6.44
N SER A 120 26.42 34.58 -5.17
CA SER A 120 27.34 33.57 -4.65
C SER A 120 26.70 32.18 -4.60
N SER A 121 25.36 32.11 -4.58
CA SER A 121 24.58 30.89 -4.78
C SER A 121 23.47 31.13 -5.78
N GLY A 122 23.46 30.28 -6.81
CA GLY A 122 22.38 30.20 -7.78
C GLY A 122 21.04 29.80 -7.17
N GLY A 123 19.94 30.21 -7.81
CA GLY A 123 18.59 29.86 -7.39
C GLY A 123 18.33 28.39 -7.67
N LYS A 124 18.00 27.63 -6.62
CA LYS A 124 17.62 26.23 -6.76
C LYS A 124 16.19 26.11 -7.31
N GLY A 125 15.93 25.09 -8.11
CA GLY A 125 14.55 24.70 -8.42
C GLY A 125 13.85 24.16 -7.18
N GLY A 126 12.53 24.36 -7.09
CA GLY A 126 11.72 23.81 -6.02
C GLY A 126 11.46 22.32 -6.23
N ASP A 127 11.21 21.62 -5.11
CA ASP A 127 10.81 20.21 -5.12
C ASP A 127 9.61 19.98 -6.03
N GLY A 128 9.54 18.82 -6.70
CA GLY A 128 8.54 18.58 -7.74
C GLY A 128 8.98 19.06 -9.13
N GLY A 129 10.29 19.05 -9.37
CA GLY A 129 10.87 19.11 -10.72
C GLY A 129 11.26 20.49 -11.22
N GLY A 130 11.41 21.50 -10.36
CA GLY A 130 11.92 22.80 -10.75
C GLY A 130 13.36 22.73 -11.25
N GLY A 131 13.68 23.45 -12.33
CA GLY A 131 15.04 23.61 -12.83
C GLY A 131 15.80 24.69 -12.06
N GLY A 132 17.08 24.44 -11.75
CA GLY A 132 17.97 25.42 -11.14
C GLY A 132 18.44 26.50 -12.12
N CYS A 133 18.95 27.60 -11.59
CA CYS A 133 19.51 28.65 -12.41
C CYS A 133 20.78 28.19 -13.15
N GLY A 134 21.15 28.91 -14.22
CA GLY A 134 22.46 28.74 -14.84
C GLY A 134 23.57 29.12 -13.87
N THR A 135 24.73 28.47 -13.96
CA THR A 135 25.88 28.73 -13.07
C THR A 135 26.19 30.23 -13.01
N PRO A 136 26.18 30.86 -11.81
CA PRO A 136 26.47 32.29 -11.66
C PRO A 136 27.83 32.70 -12.20
N GLY A 137 27.96 33.94 -12.69
CA GLY A 137 29.24 34.51 -13.15
C GLY A 137 29.58 34.27 -14.62
N GLY A 138 28.65 33.72 -15.42
CA GLY A 138 28.86 33.50 -16.85
C GLY A 138 27.56 33.49 -17.65
N LYS A 139 27.64 33.31 -18.98
CA LYS A 139 26.47 33.24 -19.88
C LYS A 139 25.84 31.85 -19.91
N ASN A 140 25.51 31.33 -18.73
CA ASN A 140 25.10 29.94 -18.57
C ASN A 140 23.57 29.78 -18.65
N PRO A 141 23.07 28.83 -19.44
CA PRO A 141 21.62 28.60 -19.54
C PRO A 141 21.05 28.04 -18.23
N GLY A 142 19.81 28.39 -17.94
CA GLY A 142 19.05 27.79 -16.84
C GLY A 142 18.66 26.35 -17.15
N GLN A 143 18.54 25.53 -16.11
CA GLN A 143 18.13 24.15 -16.26
C GLN A 143 16.64 24.05 -16.57
N ALA A 144 16.27 23.10 -17.43
CA ALA A 144 14.87 22.81 -17.71
C ALA A 144 14.19 22.16 -16.49
N GLY A 145 12.89 22.42 -16.33
CA GLY A 145 12.06 21.68 -15.40
C GLY A 145 11.89 20.22 -15.86
N ARG A 146 11.67 19.31 -14.91
CA ARG A 146 11.54 17.88 -15.18
C ARG A 146 10.19 17.57 -15.82
N ASN A 147 10.23 16.97 -17.02
CA ASN A 147 9.04 16.44 -17.68
C ASN A 147 8.37 15.37 -16.82
N GLY A 148 7.04 15.31 -16.86
CA GLY A 148 6.27 14.39 -16.04
C GLY A 148 5.89 14.97 -14.67
N LEU A 149 6.52 16.06 -14.23
CA LEU A 149 6.23 16.69 -12.94
C LEU A 149 5.64 18.10 -13.07
N GLY A 150 5.65 18.71 -14.28
CA GLY A 150 5.15 20.07 -14.49
C GLY A 150 5.98 21.19 -13.85
N GLY A 151 7.26 20.93 -13.52
CA GLY A 151 8.13 21.90 -12.86
C GLY A 151 8.55 23.08 -13.74
N GLY A 152 8.81 24.25 -13.14
CA GLY A 152 9.27 25.45 -13.83
C GLY A 152 10.74 25.39 -14.25
N GLY A 153 11.10 26.03 -15.37
CA GLY A 153 12.49 26.14 -15.81
C GLY A 153 13.24 27.25 -15.05
N GLY A 154 14.54 27.05 -14.81
CA GLY A 154 15.38 28.00 -14.11
C GLY A 154 15.80 29.19 -14.97
N GLY A 155 16.13 30.32 -14.34
CA GLY A 155 16.64 31.50 -15.02
C GLY A 155 18.09 31.32 -15.48
N GLY A 156 18.43 31.93 -16.61
CA GLY A 156 19.83 31.97 -17.09
C GLY A 156 20.70 32.89 -16.23
N SER A 157 22.01 32.73 -16.36
CA SER A 157 23.01 33.62 -15.77
C SER A 157 23.62 34.53 -16.83
N THR A 158 24.04 35.72 -16.42
CA THR A 158 24.83 36.64 -17.23
C THR A 158 25.89 37.32 -16.39
N ASN A 159 27.05 37.56 -16.99
CA ASN A 159 28.14 38.33 -16.42
C ASN A 159 28.25 39.76 -16.98
N HIS A 160 27.71 40.04 -18.17
CA HIS A 160 27.46 41.37 -18.77
C HIS A 160 26.58 41.15 -20.02
N HIS A 161 25.90 42.17 -20.56
CA HIS A 161 24.88 42.14 -21.64
C HIS A 161 24.78 40.85 -22.51
N HIS A 162 23.54 40.39 -22.70
CA HIS A 162 23.14 39.11 -23.33
C HIS A 162 23.53 37.86 -22.51
N GLY A 163 22.58 37.39 -21.69
CA GLY A 163 22.76 36.24 -20.80
C GLY A 163 22.41 34.89 -21.41
N GLY A 164 22.73 33.84 -20.66
CA GLY A 164 22.27 32.49 -20.95
C GLY A 164 20.75 32.41 -21.02
N LYS A 165 20.23 31.54 -21.88
CA LYS A 165 18.78 31.34 -22.04
C LYS A 165 18.17 30.76 -20.76
N GLY A 166 16.95 31.19 -20.42
CA GLY A 166 16.18 30.50 -19.39
C GLY A 166 15.88 29.05 -19.80
N GLY A 167 15.76 28.18 -18.82
CA GLY A 167 15.35 26.80 -19.01
C GLY A 167 13.88 26.69 -19.38
N ASN A 168 13.54 25.66 -20.17
CA ASN A 168 12.14 25.36 -20.48
C ASN A 168 11.41 24.82 -19.25
N GLY A 169 10.11 25.10 -19.14
CA GLY A 169 9.25 24.39 -18.18
C GLY A 169 9.04 22.93 -18.57
N GLY A 170 8.92 22.06 -17.57
CA GLY A 170 8.62 20.65 -17.74
C GLY A 170 7.19 20.40 -18.19
N LYS A 171 6.97 19.31 -18.94
CA LYS A 171 5.63 18.85 -19.32
C LYS A 171 4.82 18.38 -18.09
N GLY A 172 3.54 18.73 -18.03
CA GLY A 172 2.58 18.23 -17.04
C GLY A 172 2.03 16.85 -17.40
N ILE A 173 1.28 16.25 -16.47
CA ILE A 173 0.62 14.95 -16.63
C ILE A 173 -0.80 14.99 -16.08
N VAL A 174 -1.63 14.07 -16.56
CA VAL A 174 -2.94 13.75 -15.98
C VAL A 174 -2.83 12.35 -15.38
N ILE A 175 -3.14 12.20 -14.09
CA ILE A 175 -3.17 10.91 -13.42
C ILE A 175 -4.61 10.61 -13.00
N LEU A 176 -5.14 9.47 -13.45
CA LEU A 176 -6.43 8.97 -13.03
C LEU A 176 -6.25 7.83 -12.03
N LYS A 177 -6.87 7.96 -10.84
CA LYS A 177 -7.01 6.85 -9.88
C LYS A 177 -8.47 6.43 -9.83
N LYS A 178 -8.76 5.22 -10.29
CA LYS A 178 -10.08 4.61 -10.14
C LYS A 178 -10.21 4.06 -8.71
N ASN A 179 -11.05 4.67 -7.88
CA ASN A 179 -11.52 4.04 -6.65
C ASN A 179 -12.52 2.95 -7.03
N VAL A 180 -12.02 1.75 -7.30
CA VAL A 180 -12.88 0.56 -7.27
C VAL A 180 -13.23 0.34 -5.79
N PRO A 181 -14.49 0.11 -5.40
CA PRO A 181 -14.77 -0.38 -4.06
C PRO A 181 -13.97 -1.68 -3.88
N GLY A 182 -12.88 -1.57 -3.13
CA GLY A 182 -12.06 -2.70 -2.75
C GLY A 182 -12.91 -3.69 -1.94
N PRO A 183 -12.42 -4.90 -1.72
CA PRO A 183 -13.02 -5.73 -0.69
C PRO A 183 -13.07 -4.96 0.64
N ALA A 184 -14.07 -5.22 1.48
CA ALA A 184 -14.13 -4.58 2.79
C ALA A 184 -12.83 -4.84 3.56
N SER A 185 -12.14 -3.75 3.94
CA SER A 185 -10.87 -3.80 4.68
C SER A 185 -10.99 -3.05 6.01
N TRP A 186 -10.26 -3.52 7.02
CA TRP A 186 -10.15 -2.90 8.34
C TRP A 186 -8.69 -2.74 8.71
N THR A 187 -8.30 -1.53 9.13
CA THR A 187 -6.93 -1.20 9.54
C THR A 187 -6.95 -0.75 10.99
N PHE A 188 -6.04 -1.31 11.78
CA PHE A 188 -5.90 -1.03 13.20
C PHE A 188 -4.48 -0.52 13.46
N THR A 189 -4.41 0.67 14.07
CA THR A 189 -3.16 1.28 14.56
C THR A 189 -3.09 1.31 16.08
N GLU A 190 -4.13 0.83 16.76
CA GLU A 190 -4.26 0.76 18.22
C GLU A 190 -4.96 -0.57 18.59
N ASP A 191 -4.86 -0.96 19.86
CA ASP A 191 -5.54 -2.14 20.40
C ASP A 191 -7.05 -2.07 20.20
N SER A 192 -7.66 -3.20 19.81
CA SER A 192 -9.08 -3.27 19.53
C SER A 192 -9.64 -4.70 19.59
N THR A 193 -10.94 -4.84 19.39
CA THR A 193 -11.59 -6.12 19.10
C THR A 193 -12.38 -5.98 17.82
N TRP A 194 -12.09 -6.82 16.84
CA TRP A 194 -12.82 -6.87 15.58
C TRP A 194 -13.82 -8.02 15.58
N THR A 195 -15.10 -7.69 15.49
CA THR A 195 -16.16 -8.70 15.30
C THR A 195 -16.35 -8.96 13.81
N ALA A 196 -16.09 -10.19 13.38
CA ALA A 196 -16.15 -10.55 11.97
C ALA A 196 -17.55 -10.33 11.39
N THR A 197 -17.64 -9.58 10.30
CA THR A 197 -18.92 -9.28 9.62
C THR A 197 -19.30 -10.35 8.59
N PHE A 198 -18.43 -11.33 8.37
CA PHE A 198 -18.59 -12.42 7.40
C PHE A 198 -17.91 -13.71 7.90
N SER A 199 -18.30 -14.84 7.29
CA SER A 199 -17.57 -16.11 7.41
C SER A 199 -16.80 -16.37 6.11
N GLY A 200 -15.57 -16.86 6.20
CA GLY A 200 -14.75 -17.17 5.01
C GLY A 200 -13.26 -16.89 5.18
N CYS A 201 -12.53 -16.75 4.07
CA CYS A 201 -11.13 -16.34 4.09
C CYS A 201 -11.01 -14.82 4.23
N ALA A 202 -10.20 -14.37 5.19
CA ALA A 202 -9.68 -13.02 5.28
C ALA A 202 -8.18 -13.05 5.02
N LYS A 203 -7.66 -12.12 4.21
CA LYS A 203 -6.23 -11.86 4.13
C LYS A 203 -5.84 -10.98 5.31
N ILE A 204 -4.82 -11.41 6.05
CA ILE A 204 -4.38 -10.75 7.28
C ILE A 204 -2.93 -10.34 7.14
N LEU A 205 -2.64 -9.10 7.51
CA LEU A 205 -1.30 -8.61 7.79
C LEU A 205 -1.22 -8.21 9.26
N VAL A 206 -0.24 -8.75 9.99
CA VAL A 206 0.10 -8.34 11.35
C VAL A 206 1.57 -7.90 11.34
N VAL A 207 1.82 -6.64 11.67
CA VAL A 207 3.19 -6.08 11.79
C VAL A 207 3.39 -5.61 13.22
N ALA A 208 4.45 -6.08 13.87
CA ALA A 208 4.83 -5.66 15.22
C ALA A 208 5.45 -4.26 15.23
N GLY A 209 5.63 -3.68 16.43
CA GLY A 209 6.41 -2.45 16.56
C GLY A 209 7.89 -2.70 16.27
N GLY A 210 8.55 -1.75 15.61
CA GLY A 210 9.99 -1.77 15.35
C GLY A 210 10.81 -1.49 16.60
N GLY A 211 12.07 -1.93 16.62
CA GLY A 211 13.02 -1.62 17.69
C GLY A 211 13.61 -0.21 17.56
N GLY A 212 13.97 0.40 18.69
CA GLY A 212 14.73 1.64 18.71
C GLY A 212 16.21 1.43 18.35
N GLY A 213 16.84 2.42 17.75
CA GLY A 213 18.29 2.42 17.52
C GLY A 213 19.08 2.66 18.80
N GLY A 214 20.32 2.18 18.85
CA GLY A 214 21.25 2.50 19.95
C GLY A 214 21.77 3.94 19.84
N GLY A 215 22.08 4.57 20.97
CA GLY A 215 22.74 5.88 20.99
C GLY A 215 24.26 5.78 20.84
N ARG A 216 24.94 6.91 20.61
CA ARG A 216 26.40 7.05 20.61
C ARG A 216 27.13 5.99 19.77
N SER A 217 27.12 6.11 18.44
CA SER A 217 27.56 5.07 17.49
C SER A 217 26.85 3.72 17.71
N GLY A 218 25.54 3.78 17.97
CA GLY A 218 24.75 2.58 18.24
C GLY A 218 24.29 1.89 16.97
N GLY A 219 23.98 0.60 17.07
CA GLY A 219 23.38 -0.17 15.97
C GLY A 219 21.98 0.34 15.61
N GLY A 220 21.56 0.07 14.38
CA GLY A 220 20.19 0.34 13.95
C GLY A 220 19.19 -0.54 14.69
N GLY A 221 18.00 -0.01 14.99
CA GLY A 221 16.88 -0.79 15.48
C GLY A 221 16.31 -1.68 14.37
N ALA A 222 15.81 -2.85 14.69
CA ALA A 222 15.23 -3.76 13.70
C ALA A 222 13.79 -3.39 13.35
N GLY A 223 13.33 -3.80 12.17
CA GLY A 223 11.90 -3.89 11.90
C GLY A 223 11.21 -4.86 12.86
N GLY A 224 9.90 -4.69 13.04
CA GLY A 224 9.07 -5.70 13.68
C GLY A 224 9.14 -7.04 12.95
N GLY A 225 8.68 -8.10 13.60
CA GLY A 225 8.23 -9.28 12.90
C GLY A 225 6.99 -8.94 12.07
N LEU A 226 6.80 -9.67 10.98
CA LEU A 226 5.64 -9.53 10.11
C LEU A 226 5.01 -10.90 9.89
N VAL A 227 3.67 -11.00 9.95
CA VAL A 227 2.92 -12.19 9.57
C VAL A 227 1.94 -11.80 8.48
N ALA A 228 2.02 -12.45 7.32
CA ALA A 228 1.10 -12.22 6.20
C ALA A 228 0.47 -13.54 5.75
N MET A 229 -0.85 -13.62 5.81
CA MET A 229 -1.60 -14.84 5.48
C MET A 229 -2.76 -14.50 4.53
N ASP A 230 -2.80 -15.15 3.37
CA ASP A 230 -3.84 -14.87 2.35
C ASP A 230 -5.23 -15.42 2.70
N CYS A 231 -5.30 -16.46 3.54
CA CYS A 231 -6.57 -17.00 4.02
C CYS A 231 -6.50 -17.41 5.50
N PHE A 232 -6.82 -16.48 6.38
CA PHE A 232 -7.24 -16.77 7.75
C PHE A 232 -8.75 -17.02 7.78
N LYS A 233 -9.20 -18.14 8.33
CA LYS A 233 -10.63 -18.47 8.40
C LYS A 233 -11.29 -17.67 9.52
N VAL A 234 -12.26 -16.83 9.16
CA VAL A 234 -13.09 -16.07 10.10
C VAL A 234 -14.53 -16.58 10.10
N THR A 235 -15.22 -16.43 11.21
CA THR A 235 -16.63 -16.80 11.37
C THR A 235 -17.45 -15.55 11.73
N LYS A 236 -18.54 -15.30 10.99
CA LYS A 236 -19.41 -14.15 11.20
C LYS A 236 -19.92 -14.11 12.64
N GLY A 237 -19.83 -12.94 13.27
CA GLY A 237 -20.23 -12.71 14.66
C GLY A 237 -19.18 -13.10 15.69
N THR A 238 -18.08 -13.77 15.31
CA THR A 238 -16.99 -14.09 16.23
C THR A 238 -16.10 -12.86 16.47
N PRO A 239 -15.83 -12.50 17.74
CA PRO A 239 -14.87 -11.46 18.07
C PRO A 239 -13.43 -11.98 17.98
N TYR A 240 -12.55 -11.20 17.36
CA TYR A 240 -11.12 -11.44 17.28
C TYR A 240 -10.37 -10.29 17.95
N THR A 241 -9.52 -10.62 18.93
CA THR A 241 -8.68 -9.60 19.58
C THR A 241 -7.60 -9.11 18.62
N VAL A 242 -7.47 -7.79 18.54
CA VAL A 242 -6.41 -7.09 17.80
C VAL A 242 -5.49 -6.41 18.81
N LYS A 243 -4.19 -6.65 18.72
CA LYS A 243 -3.19 -5.82 19.42
C LYS A 243 -2.21 -5.21 18.45
N VAL A 244 -1.88 -3.95 18.67
CA VAL A 244 -0.90 -3.22 17.88
C VAL A 244 0.29 -2.89 18.75
N GLY A 245 1.45 -3.43 18.38
CA GLY A 245 2.69 -3.26 19.10
C GLY A 245 3.22 -1.84 18.95
N ALA A 246 3.47 -1.17 20.08
CA ALA A 246 4.20 0.08 20.11
C ALA A 246 5.66 -0.10 19.65
N GLY A 247 6.22 0.95 19.05
CA GLY A 247 7.63 1.02 18.72
C GLY A 247 8.53 1.09 19.96
N GLY A 248 9.76 0.61 19.84
CA GLY A 248 10.77 0.66 20.89
C GLY A 248 11.41 2.04 21.01
N ALA A 249 11.64 2.52 22.23
CA ALA A 249 12.35 3.77 22.46
C ALA A 249 13.82 3.69 22.01
N GLY A 250 14.33 4.78 21.43
CA GLY A 250 15.74 4.92 21.07
C GLY A 250 16.65 5.06 22.29
N GLY A 251 17.89 4.62 22.14
CA GLY A 251 18.91 4.68 23.18
C GLY A 251 19.41 6.08 23.48
N SER A 252 19.85 6.34 24.72
CA SER A 252 20.39 7.65 25.12
C SER A 252 21.72 7.96 24.42
N GLY A 253 21.97 9.24 24.14
CA GLY A 253 23.22 9.71 23.51
C GLY A 253 24.48 9.55 24.38
N SER A 254 24.32 9.14 25.64
CA SER A 254 25.40 8.77 26.55
C SER A 254 25.86 7.31 26.39
N GLY A 255 25.27 6.53 25.48
CA GLY A 255 25.62 5.12 25.25
C GLY A 255 24.53 4.12 25.65
N GLY A 256 23.27 4.55 25.67
CA GLY A 256 22.14 3.67 25.94
C GLY A 256 21.77 2.81 24.73
N ASP A 257 21.40 1.56 24.98
CA ASP A 257 20.89 0.67 23.93
C ASP A 257 19.46 1.03 23.53
N GLY A 258 19.11 0.72 22.28
CA GLY A 258 17.74 0.81 21.82
C GLY A 258 16.86 -0.24 22.50
N LYS A 259 15.58 0.09 22.74
CA LYS A 259 14.63 -0.85 23.32
C LYS A 259 13.92 -1.64 22.21
N ALA A 260 13.56 -2.89 22.53
CA ALA A 260 12.76 -3.70 21.63
C ALA A 260 11.35 -3.13 21.46
N GLY A 261 10.79 -3.28 20.26
CA GLY A 261 9.39 -3.02 19.99
C GLY A 261 8.47 -4.03 20.70
N LYS A 262 7.16 -3.76 20.69
CA LYS A 262 6.16 -4.67 21.27
C LYS A 262 5.51 -5.53 20.19
N ASP A 263 5.02 -6.70 20.60
CA ASP A 263 4.33 -7.65 19.72
C ASP A 263 2.98 -7.10 19.24
N SER A 264 2.60 -7.45 18.01
CA SER A 264 1.23 -7.27 17.48
C SER A 264 0.53 -8.62 17.36
N LYS A 265 -0.81 -8.63 17.43
CA LYS A 265 -1.59 -9.87 17.27
C LYS A 265 -2.92 -9.68 16.54
N PHE A 266 -3.32 -10.72 15.81
CA PHE A 266 -4.68 -10.93 15.32
C PHE A 266 -5.11 -12.37 15.57
N GLY A 267 -6.03 -12.59 16.53
CA GLY A 267 -6.39 -13.94 16.96
C GLY A 267 -5.16 -14.72 17.44
N GLU A 268 -4.84 -15.82 16.78
CA GLU A 268 -3.66 -16.67 17.05
C GLU A 268 -2.37 -16.22 16.32
N LEU A 269 -2.47 -15.30 15.35
CA LEU A 269 -1.31 -14.79 14.62
C LEU A 269 -0.57 -13.77 15.49
N VAL A 270 0.73 -14.00 15.70
CA VAL A 270 1.59 -13.15 16.53
C VAL A 270 2.81 -12.72 15.73
N ALA A 271 2.96 -11.40 15.61
CA ALA A 271 4.16 -10.76 15.11
C ALA A 271 4.99 -10.26 16.30
N LYS A 272 6.27 -10.65 16.37
CA LYS A 272 7.18 -10.32 17.47
C LYS A 272 7.78 -8.94 17.30
N GLY A 273 7.88 -8.16 18.37
CA GLY A 273 8.50 -6.83 18.35
C GLY A 273 9.95 -6.87 17.85
N GLY A 274 10.38 -5.82 17.15
CA GLY A 274 11.73 -5.72 16.59
C GLY A 274 12.80 -5.58 17.68
N GLY A 275 13.98 -6.16 17.44
CA GLY A 275 15.12 -6.04 18.35
C GLY A 275 15.69 -4.62 18.39
N GLY A 276 16.06 -4.13 19.57
CA GLY A 276 16.75 -2.86 19.74
C GLY A 276 18.22 -2.90 19.24
N GLY A 277 18.72 -1.76 18.78
CA GLY A 277 20.12 -1.60 18.38
C GLY A 277 21.08 -1.59 19.58
N GLY A 278 22.22 -2.28 19.45
CA GLY A 278 23.22 -2.35 20.52
C GLY A 278 23.98 -1.04 20.73
N SER A 279 24.41 -0.77 21.97
CA SER A 279 25.24 0.39 22.33
C SER A 279 26.33 0.00 23.35
N ASP A 280 26.77 0.92 24.20
CA ASP A 280 27.91 0.70 25.12
C ASP A 280 27.61 -0.36 26.18
N THR A 281 26.38 -0.33 26.73
CA THR A 281 25.92 -1.28 27.74
C THR A 281 25.78 -2.68 27.16
N GLN A 282 25.13 -2.80 25.99
CA GLN A 282 25.00 -4.06 25.28
C GLN A 282 25.37 -3.90 23.81
N LYS A 283 26.61 -4.23 23.50
CA LYS A 283 27.20 -4.07 22.16
C LYS A 283 26.60 -5.00 21.10
N LYS A 284 26.10 -6.18 21.50
CA LYS A 284 25.36 -7.08 20.60
C LYS A 284 23.98 -6.47 20.34
N GLY A 285 23.52 -6.50 19.10
CA GLY A 285 22.12 -6.18 18.81
C GLY A 285 21.16 -7.13 19.54
N TYR A 286 20.00 -6.63 19.97
CA TYR A 286 19.00 -7.47 20.61
C TYR A 286 18.29 -8.34 19.58
N ASP A 287 17.99 -9.58 19.98
CA ASP A 287 17.14 -10.47 19.20
C ASP A 287 15.68 -9.96 19.25
N GLY A 288 14.91 -10.21 18.19
CA GLY A 288 13.53 -9.76 18.07
C GLY A 288 12.88 -10.36 16.84
N GLY A 289 11.66 -9.92 16.50
CA GLY A 289 10.97 -10.37 15.28
C GLY A 289 11.91 -10.32 14.07
N SER A 290 12.50 -9.15 13.85
CA SER A 290 13.81 -9.00 13.21
C SER A 290 14.87 -8.58 14.26
N GLY A 291 16.14 -8.86 13.98
CA GLY A 291 17.25 -8.62 14.92
C GLY A 291 17.90 -7.25 14.78
N GLY A 292 18.26 -6.61 15.90
CA GLY A 292 18.88 -5.28 15.91
C GLY A 292 20.33 -5.28 15.44
N GLY A 293 20.86 -4.12 15.05
CA GLY A 293 22.26 -3.95 14.64
C GLY A 293 23.24 -4.03 15.82
N GLY A 294 24.41 -4.60 15.58
CA GLY A 294 25.51 -4.68 16.55
C GLY A 294 26.46 -3.49 16.50
N LYS A 295 27.24 -3.31 17.57
CA LYS A 295 28.24 -2.25 17.76
C LYS A 295 29.63 -2.86 18.03
N TYR A 296 30.69 -2.15 17.64
CA TYR A 296 32.10 -2.42 18.04
C TYR A 296 32.54 -3.89 17.81
N GLY A 297 32.35 -4.39 16.60
CA GLY A 297 32.75 -5.76 16.23
C GLY A 297 31.80 -6.85 16.73
N LYS A 298 30.70 -6.49 17.42
CA LYS A 298 29.71 -7.46 17.89
C LYS A 298 28.63 -7.71 16.86
N ALA A 299 28.11 -8.94 16.89
CA ALA A 299 27.06 -9.40 16.00
C ALA A 299 25.75 -8.62 16.20
N GLY A 300 24.97 -8.55 15.13
CA GLY A 300 23.57 -8.19 15.22
C GLY A 300 22.74 -9.24 15.98
N GLY A 301 21.55 -8.85 16.37
CA GLY A 301 20.54 -9.74 16.93
C GLY A 301 20.02 -10.72 15.90
N GLN A 302 19.50 -11.85 16.37
CA GLN A 302 18.84 -12.86 15.56
C GLN A 302 17.36 -12.49 15.31
N ALA A 303 16.81 -12.97 14.20
CA ALA A 303 15.38 -12.95 13.96
C ALA A 303 14.71 -14.17 14.57
N VAL A 304 13.68 -13.93 15.38
CA VAL A 304 12.92 -14.99 16.06
C VAL A 304 11.51 -15.16 15.48
N GLN A 305 11.07 -14.28 14.57
CA GLN A 305 9.74 -14.37 13.96
C GLN A 305 9.51 -15.72 13.27
N ASN A 306 10.47 -16.15 12.45
CA ASN A 306 10.44 -17.40 11.68
C ASN A 306 10.57 -18.65 12.55
N SER A 307 11.08 -18.52 13.77
CA SER A 307 11.27 -19.64 14.70
C SER A 307 10.04 -19.94 15.56
N GLN A 308 8.97 -19.15 15.41
CA GLN A 308 7.73 -19.40 16.14
C GLN A 308 7.04 -20.69 15.65
N SER A 309 6.31 -21.35 16.54
CA SER A 309 5.47 -22.49 16.16
C SER A 309 4.20 -22.06 15.41
N GLY A 310 3.59 -23.01 14.71
CA GLY A 310 2.30 -22.80 14.05
C GLY A 310 2.31 -21.78 12.91
N LYS A 311 1.18 -21.08 12.73
CA LYS A 311 0.97 -20.15 11.61
C LYS A 311 1.89 -18.92 11.70
N SER A 312 2.21 -18.45 12.90
CA SER A 312 3.04 -17.26 13.12
C SER A 312 4.47 -17.41 12.60
N GLY A 313 5.07 -18.61 12.70
CA GLY A 313 6.37 -18.89 12.11
C GLY A 313 6.29 -19.26 10.63
N LYS A 314 5.30 -20.09 10.25
CA LYS A 314 5.11 -20.52 8.86
C LYS A 314 4.88 -19.36 7.88
N PHE A 315 4.10 -18.37 8.30
CA PHE A 315 3.75 -17.18 7.51
C PHE A 315 4.47 -15.92 8.01
N GLY A 316 5.48 -16.11 8.87
CA GLY A 316 6.23 -15.05 9.52
C GLY A 316 7.48 -14.67 8.75
N PHE A 317 7.88 -13.40 8.86
CA PHE A 317 9.07 -12.85 8.23
C PHE A 317 9.84 -11.96 9.22
N GLY A 318 11.15 -12.14 9.23
CA GLY A 318 12.12 -11.33 9.97
C GLY A 318 13.53 -11.81 9.67
N HIS A 319 14.49 -10.90 9.69
CA HIS A 319 15.89 -11.23 9.43
C HIS A 319 16.83 -10.66 10.48
N LYS A 320 18.01 -11.27 10.60
CA LYS A 320 19.03 -10.84 11.56
C LYS A 320 19.58 -9.46 11.22
N GLY A 321 20.07 -8.76 12.23
CA GLY A 321 20.79 -7.50 12.07
C GLY A 321 22.24 -7.68 11.63
N GLY A 322 22.84 -6.61 11.14
CA GLY A 322 24.24 -6.55 10.77
C GLY A 322 25.17 -6.41 11.97
N SER A 323 26.42 -6.79 11.80
CA SER A 323 27.46 -6.64 12.82
C SER A 323 28.08 -5.24 12.78
N GLY A 324 28.58 -4.76 13.92
CA GLY A 324 29.46 -3.59 13.93
C GLY A 324 30.90 -3.95 13.58
N THR A 325 31.75 -2.95 13.36
CA THR A 325 33.20 -3.11 13.12
C THR A 325 34.00 -2.88 14.40
N LYS A 326 35.13 -3.57 14.55
CA LYS A 326 36.01 -3.43 15.72
C LYS A 326 36.91 -2.20 15.64
N ASP A 327 37.43 -1.90 14.44
CA ASP A 327 38.53 -0.94 14.28
C ASP A 327 38.06 0.46 13.91
N THR A 328 36.97 0.58 13.14
CA THR A 328 36.36 1.88 12.78
C THR A 328 35.10 2.19 13.59
N TRP A 329 34.66 1.24 14.42
CA TRP A 329 33.55 1.42 15.36
C TRP A 329 32.21 1.79 14.72
N ASN A 330 32.08 1.62 13.40
CA ASN A 330 30.85 1.78 12.64
C ASN A 330 29.90 0.63 12.99
N ALA A 331 28.65 0.96 13.31
CA ALA A 331 27.67 -0.02 13.73
C ALA A 331 26.99 -0.69 12.53
N GLY A 332 26.39 -1.86 12.78
CA GLY A 332 25.56 -2.56 11.81
C GLY A 332 24.13 -2.02 11.78
N GLY A 333 23.46 -2.18 10.64
CA GLY A 333 22.05 -1.88 10.47
C GLY A 333 21.15 -2.94 11.11
N GLY A 334 19.93 -2.55 11.45
CA GLY A 334 18.90 -3.49 11.91
C GLY A 334 18.38 -4.35 10.77
N GLY A 335 17.98 -5.59 11.05
CA GLY A 335 17.32 -6.45 10.07
C GLY A 335 15.89 -5.99 9.77
N GLY A 336 15.44 -6.22 8.55
CA GLY A 336 14.05 -6.01 8.14
C GLY A 336 13.32 -7.33 7.90
N ALA A 337 12.02 -7.25 7.64
CA ALA A 337 11.22 -8.42 7.27
C ALA A 337 11.53 -8.94 5.85
N GLY A 338 12.12 -8.11 4.98
CA GLY A 338 12.49 -8.48 3.61
C GLY A 338 13.88 -9.09 3.50
N GLU A 339 14.85 -8.56 4.26
CA GLU A 339 16.25 -8.97 4.19
C GLU A 339 17.04 -8.62 5.45
N VAL A 340 18.25 -9.19 5.55
CA VAL A 340 19.20 -8.94 6.64
C VAL A 340 19.67 -7.48 6.66
N GLY A 341 20.00 -6.98 7.84
CA GLY A 341 20.67 -5.68 7.97
C GLY A 341 22.14 -5.78 7.58
N GLU A 342 22.68 -4.74 6.94
CA GLU A 342 24.07 -4.74 6.52
C GLU A 342 25.02 -4.54 7.70
N SER A 343 26.17 -5.20 7.63
CA SER A 343 27.22 -4.98 8.62
C SER A 343 27.96 -3.69 8.30
N GLY A 344 28.39 -2.97 9.35
CA GLY A 344 29.28 -1.83 9.15
C GLY A 344 30.59 -2.28 8.51
N THR A 345 31.22 -1.38 7.75
CA THR A 345 32.56 -1.53 7.18
C THR A 345 33.45 -0.36 7.62
N SER A 346 34.69 -0.33 7.15
CA SER A 346 35.61 0.78 7.44
C SER A 346 35.16 2.11 6.83
N SER A 347 34.47 2.07 5.68
CA SER A 347 34.05 3.26 4.93
C SER A 347 32.54 3.49 4.93
N HIS A 348 31.73 2.53 5.36
CA HIS A 348 30.27 2.62 5.32
C HIS A 348 29.66 2.12 6.62
N CYS A 349 28.73 2.88 7.17
CA CYS A 349 27.96 2.48 8.34
C CYS A 349 26.78 1.61 7.87
N GLY A 350 26.47 0.50 8.56
CA GLY A 350 25.60 -0.54 7.99
C GLY A 350 24.16 -0.07 7.73
N ASP A 351 23.68 -0.26 6.51
CA ASP A 351 22.29 0.03 6.11
C ASP A 351 21.29 -0.94 6.77
N GLY A 352 20.09 -0.43 7.05
CA GLY A 352 18.98 -1.23 7.54
C GLY A 352 18.43 -2.16 6.45
N GLY A 353 18.10 -3.40 6.81
CA GLY A 353 17.50 -4.34 5.88
C GLY A 353 16.11 -3.86 5.44
N LYS A 354 15.77 -4.02 4.16
CA LYS A 354 14.45 -3.66 3.63
C LYS A 354 13.31 -4.39 4.34
N GLY A 355 12.16 -3.72 4.38
CA GLY A 355 10.89 -4.32 4.77
C GLY A 355 10.43 -5.38 3.77
N LYS A 356 9.35 -6.08 4.12
CA LYS A 356 8.69 -7.02 3.21
C LYS A 356 7.60 -6.29 2.43
N GLU A 357 7.62 -6.40 1.10
CA GLU A 357 6.55 -5.91 0.26
C GLU A 357 5.27 -6.74 0.48
N ILE A 358 4.15 -6.06 0.78
CA ILE A 358 2.84 -6.67 0.98
C ILE A 358 1.78 -5.92 0.18
N CYS A 359 1.03 -6.67 -0.63
CA CYS A 359 -0.12 -6.16 -1.38
C CYS A 359 -1.41 -6.62 -0.69
N ILE A 360 -2.03 -5.73 0.10
CA ILE A 360 -3.23 -6.07 0.91
C ILE A 360 -4.37 -5.03 0.83
N LEU A 361 -4.12 -3.83 0.31
CA LEU A 361 -5.16 -2.79 0.14
C LEU A 361 -5.37 -2.43 -1.35
N GLY A 362 -5.12 -3.38 -2.24
CA GLY A 362 -5.11 -3.15 -3.69
C GLY A 362 -3.86 -2.43 -4.22
N THR A 363 -2.97 -1.98 -3.34
CA THR A 363 -1.60 -1.51 -3.62
C THR A 363 -0.60 -2.29 -2.79
N CYS A 364 0.66 -2.29 -3.21
CA CYS A 364 1.79 -2.88 -2.49
C CYS A 364 2.55 -1.78 -1.74
N ASP A 365 2.97 -2.07 -0.51
CA ASP A 365 3.85 -1.21 0.30
C ASP A 365 4.83 -2.10 1.10
N PHE A 366 5.90 -1.51 1.62
CA PHE A 366 6.93 -2.19 2.40
C PHE A 366 6.71 -1.98 3.89
N TYR A 367 6.76 -3.07 4.65
CA TYR A 367 6.54 -3.07 6.10
C TYR A 367 7.71 -3.71 6.84
N ALA A 368 7.96 -3.24 8.07
CA ALA A 368 8.98 -3.71 8.99
C ALA A 368 10.40 -3.63 8.43
N ALA A 369 10.79 -2.44 7.97
CA ALA A 369 12.16 -2.16 7.57
C ALA A 369 13.08 -1.97 8.78
N GLY A 370 14.37 -2.29 8.66
CA GLY A 370 15.39 -2.00 9.67
C GLY A 370 15.91 -0.55 9.59
N GLY A 371 16.44 -0.03 10.69
CA GLY A 371 17.13 1.27 10.74
C GLY A 371 18.62 1.15 10.43
N GLY A 372 19.23 2.24 9.95
CA GLY A 372 20.66 2.31 9.65
C GLY A 372 21.54 2.45 10.90
N GLY A 373 22.76 1.89 10.86
CA GLY A 373 23.73 1.90 11.95
C GLY A 373 24.48 3.24 12.10
N GLY A 374 24.77 3.63 13.33
CA GLY A 374 25.49 4.85 13.67
C GLY A 374 26.99 4.82 13.39
N SER A 375 27.58 6.01 13.25
CA SER A 375 29.01 6.21 12.98
C SER A 375 29.80 6.61 14.22
N HIS A 376 31.10 6.28 14.21
CA HIS A 376 32.10 6.77 15.15
C HIS A 376 33.30 7.36 14.38
N ASN A 377 34.22 8.06 15.07
CA ASN A 377 35.48 8.51 14.47
C ASN A 377 36.52 7.37 14.50
N PRO A 378 37.23 7.00 13.42
CA PRO A 378 37.28 7.66 12.11
C PRO A 378 35.98 7.50 11.33
N LYS A 379 35.43 8.63 10.84
CA LYS A 379 34.11 8.68 10.21
C LYS A 379 34.02 7.77 8.97
N CYS A 380 32.89 7.08 8.81
CA CYS A 380 32.50 6.48 7.54
C CYS A 380 32.28 7.58 6.47
N SER A 381 32.53 7.26 5.19
CA SER A 381 32.30 8.18 4.07
C SER A 381 30.81 8.34 3.75
N SER A 382 29.99 7.39 4.17
CA SER A 382 28.53 7.40 4.07
C SER A 382 27.89 6.77 5.32
N GLY A 383 26.84 7.41 5.84
CA GLY A 383 26.10 6.92 6.99
C GLY A 383 25.11 5.83 6.60
N GLY A 384 24.74 4.98 7.56
CA GLY A 384 23.75 3.93 7.36
C GLY A 384 22.37 4.52 7.09
N GLN A 385 21.79 4.14 5.96
CA GLN A 385 20.44 4.45 5.54
C GLN A 385 19.45 3.50 6.22
N GLY A 386 18.23 3.97 6.44
CA GLY A 386 17.12 3.09 6.79
C GLY A 386 16.70 2.23 5.61
N GLY A 387 16.22 1.02 5.89
CA GLY A 387 15.68 0.13 4.87
C GLY A 387 14.39 0.67 4.24
N GLU A 388 14.13 0.26 3.00
CA GLU A 388 12.89 0.56 2.28
C GLU A 388 11.68 0.04 3.05
N GLY A 389 10.65 0.87 3.22
CA GLY A 389 9.55 0.65 4.17
C GLY A 389 9.62 1.52 5.42
N GLY A 390 10.43 2.58 5.40
CA GLY A 390 10.42 3.62 6.43
C GLY A 390 11.38 3.38 7.60
N GLY A 391 12.49 2.68 7.37
CA GLY A 391 13.57 2.59 8.34
C GLY A 391 14.17 3.97 8.65
N GLY A 392 14.57 4.19 9.89
CA GLY A 392 15.25 5.43 10.27
C GLY A 392 16.72 5.43 9.85
N ASP A 393 17.17 6.48 9.15
CA ASP A 393 18.59 6.71 8.89
C ASP A 393 19.37 6.96 10.17
N CYS A 394 20.67 6.63 10.15
CA CYS A 394 21.58 6.99 11.22
C CYS A 394 21.77 8.51 11.37
N GLY A 395 22.38 8.92 12.49
CA GLY A 395 22.87 10.29 12.64
C GLY A 395 24.01 10.61 11.66
N THR A 396 24.14 11.86 11.21
CA THR A 396 25.16 12.26 10.22
C THR A 396 26.59 11.83 10.61
N PRO A 397 27.36 11.20 9.69
CA PRO A 397 28.75 10.86 9.93
C PRO A 397 29.62 12.05 10.33
N GLY A 398 30.45 11.88 11.36
CA GLY A 398 31.28 12.96 11.90
C GLY A 398 30.52 14.03 12.71
N GLY A 399 29.25 13.80 13.03
CA GLY A 399 28.43 14.64 13.90
C GLY A 399 27.99 13.94 15.19
N LYS A 400 27.30 14.68 16.07
CA LYS A 400 26.63 14.17 17.28
C LYS A 400 25.11 14.08 17.14
N ASN A 401 24.64 13.90 15.91
CA ASN A 401 23.23 13.98 15.56
C ASN A 401 22.49 12.71 15.96
N PRO A 402 21.22 12.83 16.40
CA PRO A 402 20.39 11.67 16.68
C PRO A 402 20.09 10.89 15.39
N GLY A 403 19.83 9.59 15.52
CA GLY A 403 19.25 8.79 14.45
C GLY A 403 17.78 9.16 14.21
N LYS A 404 17.32 9.02 12.97
CA LYS A 404 15.91 9.25 12.63
C LYS A 404 15.02 8.15 13.18
N HIS A 405 13.76 8.49 13.44
CA HIS A 405 12.74 7.53 13.85
C HIS A 405 12.35 6.61 12.70
N GLY A 406 11.93 5.39 13.03
CA GLY A 406 11.21 4.53 12.09
C GLY A 406 9.81 5.06 11.84
N GLU A 407 9.27 4.81 10.65
CA GLU A 407 7.94 5.27 10.27
C GLU A 407 6.83 4.53 11.05
N ASP A 408 5.97 5.31 11.70
CA ASP A 408 4.82 4.81 12.44
C ASP A 408 3.78 4.17 11.52
N GLY A 409 3.19 3.05 11.95
CA GLY A 409 2.22 2.30 11.17
C GLY A 409 2.86 1.34 10.17
N LYS A 410 4.20 1.25 10.16
CA LYS A 410 4.95 0.28 9.35
C LYS A 410 5.78 -0.70 10.17
N GLY A 411 5.87 -0.51 11.49
CA GLY A 411 6.68 -1.37 12.35
C GLY A 411 8.18 -1.25 12.08
N SER A 412 8.64 -0.09 11.59
CA SER A 412 10.01 0.09 11.10
C SER A 412 11.01 0.45 12.21
N GLY A 413 12.26 0.06 12.06
CA GLY A 413 13.32 0.27 13.05
C GLY A 413 13.86 1.70 13.03
N GLY A 414 14.26 2.21 14.21
CA GLY A 414 14.89 3.53 14.33
C GLY A 414 16.40 3.50 14.04
N GLY A 415 16.94 4.60 13.50
CA GLY A 415 18.36 4.71 13.18
C GLY A 415 19.27 4.85 14.39
N GLY A 416 20.52 4.41 14.26
CA GLY A 416 21.55 4.56 15.27
C GLY A 416 22.05 6.00 15.41
N GLY A 417 22.31 6.44 16.65
CA GLY A 417 22.93 7.74 16.90
C GLY A 417 24.40 7.75 16.50
N SER A 418 24.92 8.89 16.02
CA SER A 418 26.34 9.04 15.64
C SER A 418 27.13 9.83 16.69
N THR A 419 28.44 9.63 16.75
CA THR A 419 29.33 10.36 17.67
C THR A 419 30.70 10.62 17.06
N THR A 420 31.38 11.65 17.55
CA THR A 420 32.81 11.90 17.31
C THR A 420 33.66 11.78 18.57
N SER A 421 33.05 11.57 19.74
CA SER A 421 33.74 11.54 21.03
C SER A 421 32.99 10.73 22.09
N SER A 422 33.28 10.99 23.38
CA SER A 422 32.66 10.36 24.54
C SER A 422 31.16 10.61 24.73
N SER A 423 30.52 11.46 23.91
CA SER A 423 29.07 11.72 23.91
C SER A 423 28.56 11.94 22.49
N GLY A 424 27.39 11.37 22.18
CA GLY A 424 26.85 11.38 20.82
C GLY A 424 25.34 11.57 20.75
N GLY A 425 24.78 11.35 19.56
CA GLY A 425 23.35 11.41 19.33
C GLY A 425 22.58 10.27 19.97
N LYS A 426 21.32 10.54 20.33
CA LYS A 426 20.35 9.51 20.72
C LYS A 426 20.03 8.61 19.52
N GLY A 427 19.66 7.36 19.78
CA GLY A 427 19.05 6.53 18.74
C GLY A 427 17.64 7.00 18.43
N GLY A 428 17.17 6.72 17.22
CA GLY A 428 15.78 6.96 16.85
C GLY A 428 14.86 5.91 17.48
N ASN A 429 13.66 6.30 17.89
CA ASN A 429 12.57 5.37 18.20
C ASN A 429 12.20 4.51 16.99
N GLY A 430 11.80 3.26 17.23
CA GLY A 430 11.12 2.44 16.24
C GLY A 430 9.68 2.90 16.04
N GLY A 431 9.14 2.64 14.86
CA GLY A 431 7.75 2.94 14.51
C GLY A 431 6.78 1.90 15.06
N LYS A 432 5.57 2.33 15.38
CA LYS A 432 4.47 1.45 15.80
C LYS A 432 4.08 0.46 14.69
N GLY A 433 3.55 -0.68 15.09
CA GLY A 433 3.02 -1.72 14.20
C GLY A 433 1.67 -1.37 13.56
N ILE A 434 1.10 -2.33 12.85
CA ILE A 434 -0.21 -2.21 12.20
C ILE A 434 -0.84 -3.59 12.04
N VAL A 435 -2.17 -3.66 12.09
CA VAL A 435 -2.92 -4.86 11.71
C VAL A 435 -3.91 -4.51 10.61
N ILE A 436 -3.92 -5.26 9.52
CA ILE A 436 -4.82 -5.07 8.39
C ILE A 436 -5.57 -6.38 8.12
N ILE A 437 -6.88 -6.26 7.97
CA ILE A 437 -7.79 -7.34 7.60
C ILE A 437 -8.41 -6.94 6.27
N GLU A 438 -8.26 -7.77 5.26
CA GLU A 438 -8.96 -7.61 3.98
C GLU A 438 -9.87 -8.83 3.78
N LYS A 439 -11.17 -8.61 3.66
CA LYS A 439 -12.08 -9.67 3.22
C LYS A 439 -11.64 -10.08 1.82
N GLN A 440 -11.24 -11.33 1.60
CA GLN A 440 -11.00 -11.74 0.22
C GLN A 440 -12.34 -11.76 -0.52
N LYS A 441 -12.43 -11.08 -1.67
CA LYS A 441 -13.51 -11.37 -2.61
C LYS A 441 -13.38 -12.87 -2.91
N HIS A 442 -14.46 -13.63 -2.73
CA HIS A 442 -14.48 -14.98 -3.27
C HIS A 442 -14.09 -14.84 -4.74
N LYS A 443 -12.97 -15.46 -5.14
CA LYS A 443 -12.62 -15.60 -6.55
C LYS A 443 -13.89 -16.10 -7.22
N ALA A 444 -14.41 -15.36 -8.20
CA ALA A 444 -15.64 -15.76 -8.87
C ALA A 444 -15.43 -17.19 -9.39
N GLU A 445 -16.03 -18.16 -8.70
CA GLU A 445 -16.17 -19.49 -9.26
C GLU A 445 -17.14 -19.30 -10.42
N ALA A 446 -16.69 -19.69 -11.62
CA ALA A 446 -17.54 -19.68 -12.80
C ALA A 446 -18.82 -20.46 -12.49
N ASP A 447 -19.96 -19.99 -12.99
CA ASP A 447 -21.23 -20.69 -12.84
C ASP A 447 -21.06 -22.16 -13.21
N GLU A 448 -21.50 -23.07 -12.35
CA GLU A 448 -21.54 -24.48 -12.71
C GLU A 448 -22.61 -24.64 -13.80
N PRO A 449 -22.27 -25.20 -14.98
CA PRO A 449 -23.25 -25.38 -16.03
C PRO A 449 -24.37 -26.31 -15.55
N LEU A 450 -25.61 -25.95 -15.88
CA LEU A 450 -26.76 -26.83 -15.61
C LEU A 450 -26.68 -28.05 -16.51
N SER A 451 -26.80 -29.23 -15.91
CA SER A 451 -26.91 -30.49 -16.65
C SER A 451 -28.10 -30.48 -17.62
N THR A 452 -27.91 -31.06 -18.79
CA THR A 452 -28.94 -31.29 -19.79
C THR A 452 -29.82 -32.49 -19.44
N LEU A 453 -30.97 -32.61 -20.10
CA LEU A 453 -31.84 -33.79 -19.99
C LEU A 453 -31.14 -35.08 -20.49
N ALA A 454 -30.18 -34.98 -21.40
CA ALA A 454 -29.41 -36.14 -21.85
C ALA A 454 -28.48 -36.66 -20.75
N GLU A 455 -27.94 -35.76 -19.92
CA GLU A 455 -26.98 -36.09 -18.87
C GLU A 455 -27.63 -36.55 -17.57
N ASN A 456 -28.82 -36.05 -17.21
CA ASN A 456 -29.54 -36.40 -15.97
C ASN A 456 -31.04 -36.62 -16.20
N ASN A 457 -31.43 -37.83 -16.64
CA ASN A 457 -32.83 -38.20 -16.87
C ASN A 457 -33.37 -39.30 -15.93
N PHE A 458 -32.63 -39.77 -14.93
CA PHE A 458 -33.10 -40.81 -14.00
C PHE A 458 -33.70 -42.07 -14.68
N ASN A 459 -33.34 -42.35 -15.96
CA ASN A 459 -33.95 -43.38 -16.79
C ASN A 459 -33.07 -44.64 -16.94
N ASP A 460 -31.94 -44.66 -16.25
CA ASP A 460 -30.98 -45.77 -16.19
C ASP A 460 -31.57 -47.06 -15.59
N ARG A 461 -32.65 -46.96 -14.81
CA ARG A 461 -33.35 -48.12 -14.22
C ARG A 461 -34.32 -48.83 -15.18
N GLY A 462 -34.67 -48.24 -16.32
CA GLY A 462 -35.66 -48.81 -17.25
C GLY A 462 -37.10 -48.83 -16.69
N ASN A 463 -37.97 -49.68 -17.25
CA ASN A 463 -39.38 -49.77 -16.83
C ASN A 463 -39.55 -50.67 -15.60
N SER A 464 -39.90 -50.11 -14.43
CA SER A 464 -40.13 -50.92 -13.22
C SER A 464 -41.24 -50.37 -12.31
N GLY A 465 -41.77 -51.24 -11.44
CA GLY A 465 -42.57 -50.86 -10.28
C GLY A 465 -41.67 -50.52 -9.09
N LEU A 466 -42.08 -49.55 -8.27
CA LEU A 466 -41.29 -49.03 -7.16
C LEU A 466 -42.05 -49.14 -5.84
N ASP A 467 -41.29 -49.41 -4.78
CA ASP A 467 -41.79 -49.39 -3.41
C ASP A 467 -41.79 -47.94 -2.91
N THR A 468 -42.99 -47.42 -2.67
CA THR A 468 -43.18 -46.02 -2.27
C THR A 468 -42.60 -45.67 -0.89
N SER A 469 -42.31 -46.68 -0.05
CA SER A 469 -41.67 -46.49 1.26
C SER A 469 -40.16 -46.28 1.15
N LYS A 470 -39.53 -46.78 0.07
CA LYS A 470 -38.09 -46.72 -0.16
C LYS A 470 -37.64 -45.39 -0.74
N THR A 471 -36.39 -45.07 -0.49
CA THR A 471 -35.68 -43.92 -1.07
C THR A 471 -34.68 -44.42 -2.09
N TYR A 472 -34.70 -43.81 -3.27
CA TYR A 472 -33.80 -44.12 -4.38
C TYR A 472 -32.82 -42.97 -4.57
N GLU A 473 -31.53 -43.23 -4.41
CA GLU A 473 -30.48 -42.21 -4.51
C GLU A 473 -29.82 -42.20 -5.89
N TYR A 474 -29.62 -41.02 -6.45
CA TYR A 474 -28.88 -40.77 -7.68
C TYR A 474 -27.81 -39.72 -7.46
N THR A 475 -26.72 -39.81 -8.20
CA THR A 475 -25.73 -38.73 -8.30
C THR A 475 -26.03 -37.96 -9.58
N LEU A 476 -26.33 -36.66 -9.45
CA LEU A 476 -26.48 -35.76 -10.59
C LEU A 476 -25.12 -35.58 -11.27
N SER A 477 -25.10 -35.26 -12.57
CA SER A 477 -23.87 -35.04 -13.36
C SER A 477 -22.89 -34.04 -12.72
N ASN A 478 -23.39 -33.09 -11.93
CA ASN A 478 -22.55 -32.11 -11.21
C ASN A 478 -22.08 -32.63 -9.82
N GLY A 479 -22.25 -33.92 -9.54
CA GLY A 479 -21.75 -34.60 -8.33
C GLY A 479 -22.68 -34.55 -7.11
N TYR A 480 -23.79 -33.81 -7.16
CA TYR A 480 -24.74 -33.71 -6.06
C TYR A 480 -25.62 -34.96 -5.91
N LYS A 481 -25.98 -35.33 -4.68
CA LYS A 481 -26.87 -36.47 -4.43
C LYS A 481 -28.33 -36.04 -4.48
N CYS A 482 -29.17 -36.78 -5.20
CA CYS A 482 -30.62 -36.62 -5.26
C CYS A 482 -31.32 -37.86 -4.69
N ALA A 483 -32.10 -37.67 -3.63
CA ALA A 483 -32.90 -38.72 -3.01
C ALA A 483 -34.37 -38.61 -3.48
N LEU A 484 -34.86 -39.65 -4.14
CA LEU A 484 -36.21 -39.77 -4.70
C LEU A 484 -37.06 -40.71 -3.83
N LYS A 485 -38.18 -40.21 -3.28
CA LYS A 485 -39.06 -40.99 -2.38
C LYS A 485 -40.53 -40.86 -2.78
N GLY A 486 -41.29 -41.92 -2.59
CA GLY A 486 -42.74 -41.90 -2.82
C GLY A 486 -43.14 -42.02 -4.29
N TRP A 487 -42.28 -42.54 -5.16
CA TRP A 487 -42.61 -42.79 -6.58
C TRP A 487 -43.14 -44.21 -6.76
N THR A 488 -44.09 -44.44 -7.68
CA THR A 488 -44.68 -45.79 -7.88
C THR A 488 -44.04 -46.54 -9.04
N HIS A 489 -43.46 -45.83 -10.01
CA HIS A 489 -42.88 -46.46 -11.20
C HIS A 489 -41.71 -45.66 -11.77
N THR A 490 -40.90 -46.35 -12.58
CA THR A 490 -40.10 -45.74 -13.63
C THR A 490 -40.64 -46.16 -14.99
N ARG A 491 -40.69 -45.24 -15.97
CA ARG A 491 -41.12 -45.55 -17.34
C ARG A 491 -40.30 -44.80 -18.38
N GLY A 492 -39.99 -45.47 -19.49
CA GLY A 492 -39.24 -44.91 -20.61
C GLY A 492 -39.95 -43.72 -21.26
N TYR A 493 -41.28 -43.72 -21.33
CA TYR A 493 -42.04 -42.55 -21.82
C TYR A 493 -42.00 -41.37 -20.85
N ALA A 494 -41.89 -41.62 -19.55
CA ALA A 494 -41.72 -40.58 -18.54
C ALA A 494 -40.25 -40.15 -18.41
N LYS A 495 -39.34 -40.86 -19.09
CA LYS A 495 -37.89 -40.68 -19.03
C LYS A 495 -37.43 -40.50 -17.59
N GLY A 496 -37.80 -41.42 -16.70
CA GLY A 496 -37.52 -41.32 -15.27
C GLY A 496 -38.66 -41.80 -14.37
N PHE A 497 -38.88 -41.09 -13.28
CA PHE A 497 -39.80 -41.48 -12.21
C PHE A 497 -41.20 -40.91 -12.43
N LEU A 498 -42.22 -41.73 -12.16
CA LEU A 498 -43.62 -41.29 -12.15
C LEU A 498 -44.38 -41.85 -10.97
N ARG A 499 -45.47 -41.15 -10.63
CA ARG A 499 -46.46 -41.64 -9.67
C ARG A 499 -47.83 -41.66 -10.32
N ASN A 500 -48.50 -42.82 -10.27
CA ASN A 500 -49.83 -43.04 -10.86
C ASN A 500 -50.93 -43.33 -9.81
N THR A 501 -50.60 -43.34 -8.52
CA THR A 501 -51.56 -43.41 -7.40
C THR A 501 -51.47 -42.15 -6.54
N GLY A 502 -52.52 -41.84 -5.75
CA GLY A 502 -52.54 -40.66 -4.89
C GLY A 502 -51.36 -40.60 -3.90
N GLY A 503 -50.78 -39.43 -3.67
CA GLY A 503 -49.64 -39.21 -2.75
C GLY A 503 -48.74 -38.05 -3.21
N LYS A 504 -47.74 -37.70 -2.37
CA LYS A 504 -46.81 -36.58 -2.60
C LYS A 504 -45.37 -37.10 -2.72
N PRO A 505 -44.89 -37.46 -3.92
CA PRO A 505 -43.49 -37.85 -4.11
C PRO A 505 -42.56 -36.66 -3.93
N THR A 506 -41.31 -36.93 -3.51
CA THR A 506 -40.28 -35.91 -3.30
C THR A 506 -38.99 -36.23 -4.04
N ALA A 507 -38.28 -35.17 -4.41
CA ALA A 507 -36.90 -35.18 -4.86
C ALA A 507 -36.09 -34.21 -3.98
N VAL A 508 -35.12 -34.73 -3.24
CA VAL A 508 -34.31 -33.95 -2.28
C VAL A 508 -32.85 -33.97 -2.70
N VAL A 509 -32.31 -32.82 -3.08
CA VAL A 509 -30.88 -32.68 -3.41
C VAL A 509 -30.07 -32.32 -2.16
N SER A 510 -28.92 -32.95 -1.99
CA SER A 510 -28.04 -32.84 -0.82
C SER A 510 -26.56 -32.76 -1.23
N GLY A 511 -25.70 -32.38 -0.27
CA GLY A 511 -24.30 -32.05 -0.53
C GLY A 511 -24.06 -30.58 -0.92
N LEU A 512 -25.07 -29.71 -0.71
CA LEU A 512 -24.98 -28.28 -1.02
C LEU A 512 -24.24 -27.52 0.08
N THR A 513 -23.44 -26.54 -0.31
CA THR A 513 -22.85 -25.57 0.63
C THR A 513 -23.95 -24.66 1.19
N ALA A 514 -24.07 -24.61 2.52
CA ALA A 514 -25.07 -23.81 3.21
C ALA A 514 -24.92 -22.31 2.89
N GLY A 515 -26.05 -21.64 2.65
CA GLY A 515 -26.11 -20.20 2.38
C GLY A 515 -25.69 -19.76 0.97
N GLN A 516 -25.43 -20.71 0.06
CA GLN A 516 -25.07 -20.41 -1.33
C GLN A 516 -26.29 -20.40 -2.27
N LEU A 517 -26.19 -19.65 -3.37
CA LEU A 517 -27.19 -19.59 -4.43
C LEU A 517 -26.94 -20.67 -5.49
N TYR A 518 -28.01 -21.31 -5.94
CA TYR A 518 -27.98 -22.33 -6.98
C TYR A 518 -29.08 -22.07 -8.01
N ALA A 519 -28.73 -22.16 -9.28
CA ALA A 519 -29.65 -22.27 -10.39
C ALA A 519 -30.12 -23.72 -10.50
N TRP A 520 -31.38 -23.94 -10.86
CA TRP A 520 -31.94 -25.26 -11.05
C TRP A 520 -32.87 -25.32 -12.25
N LYS A 521 -33.05 -26.52 -12.81
CA LYS A 521 -34.09 -26.86 -13.78
C LYS A 521 -34.73 -28.18 -13.37
N VAL A 522 -36.03 -28.30 -13.56
CA VAL A 522 -36.76 -29.57 -13.40
C VAL A 522 -37.42 -29.88 -14.73
N TYR A 523 -37.16 -31.07 -15.26
CA TYR A 523 -37.84 -31.61 -16.43
C TYR A 523 -39.02 -32.44 -15.92
N GLN A 524 -40.24 -31.95 -16.09
CA GLN A 524 -41.46 -32.63 -15.63
C GLN A 524 -42.60 -32.51 -16.64
N PHE A 525 -43.56 -33.43 -16.58
CA PHE A 525 -44.91 -33.22 -17.12
C PHE A 525 -45.86 -33.06 -15.93
N ALA A 526 -46.09 -31.81 -15.49
CA ALA A 526 -47.07 -31.46 -14.45
C ALA A 526 -47.38 -29.96 -14.44
N SER A 527 -48.58 -29.61 -13.98
CA SER A 527 -49.10 -28.25 -13.82
C SER A 527 -48.77 -27.68 -12.42
N ASN A 528 -47.98 -26.59 -12.36
CA ASN A 528 -47.77 -25.61 -11.25
C ASN A 528 -46.52 -25.72 -10.33
N LEU A 529 -46.06 -24.56 -9.80
CA LEU A 529 -44.71 -24.17 -9.30
C LEU A 529 -44.57 -23.92 -7.76
N ARG A 530 -43.40 -24.11 -7.10
CA ARG A 530 -43.02 -23.58 -5.73
C ARG A 530 -41.49 -23.36 -5.45
N LYS A 531 -41.14 -22.62 -4.35
CA LYS A 531 -39.82 -22.06 -3.91
C LYS A 531 -39.09 -22.81 -2.74
N SER A 532 -37.79 -22.54 -2.52
CA SER A 532 -36.81 -23.17 -1.58
C SER A 532 -36.87 -22.77 -0.08
N THR A 533 -36.26 -23.56 0.83
CA THR A 533 -36.31 -23.37 2.31
C THR A 533 -34.98 -22.94 2.98
N ALA A 534 -35.06 -22.39 4.20
CA ALA A 534 -33.94 -21.82 4.97
C ALA A 534 -32.89 -22.81 5.53
N LYS A 535 -33.06 -24.13 5.33
CA LYS A 535 -32.16 -25.18 5.86
C LYS A 535 -31.14 -25.71 4.84
N GLY A 536 -30.86 -24.98 3.76
CA GLY A 536 -29.97 -25.44 2.69
C GLY A 536 -30.54 -26.60 1.88
N LYS A 537 -31.87 -26.72 1.83
CA LYS A 537 -32.59 -27.72 1.05
C LYS A 537 -33.50 -27.02 0.04
N ILE A 538 -33.40 -27.46 -1.21
CA ILE A 538 -34.44 -27.22 -2.21
C ILE A 538 -35.28 -28.49 -2.25
N THR A 539 -36.53 -28.38 -1.81
CA THR A 539 -37.50 -29.49 -1.85
C THR A 539 -38.44 -29.24 -3.01
N PHE A 540 -38.49 -30.18 -3.95
CA PHE A 540 -39.53 -30.23 -4.96
C PHE A 540 -40.62 -31.19 -4.49
N GLU A 541 -41.79 -30.64 -4.16
CA GLU A 541 -43.00 -31.40 -3.86
C GLU A 541 -43.90 -31.39 -5.10
N PHE A 542 -44.33 -32.57 -5.53
CA PHE A 542 -45.21 -32.72 -6.68
C PHE A 542 -46.59 -33.18 -6.23
N GLU A 543 -47.64 -32.54 -6.74
CA GLU A 543 -49.03 -32.87 -6.44
C GLU A 543 -49.74 -33.34 -7.72
N ARG A 544 -50.41 -34.49 -7.64
CA ARG A 544 -51.12 -35.08 -8.79
C ARG A 544 -52.51 -34.47 -8.92
N THR A 545 -52.70 -33.65 -9.95
CA THR A 545 -53.97 -33.01 -10.30
C THR A 545 -54.72 -33.68 -11.46
N SER A 546 -54.09 -34.59 -12.23
CA SER A 546 -54.73 -35.42 -13.28
C SER A 546 -54.11 -36.84 -13.38
N HIS A 547 -54.37 -37.61 -14.45
CA HIS A 547 -54.04 -39.04 -14.55
C HIS A 547 -52.59 -39.41 -14.17
N HIS A 548 -51.56 -38.58 -14.43
CA HIS A 548 -50.17 -38.83 -14.03
C HIS A 548 -49.41 -37.54 -13.63
N VAL A 549 -48.33 -37.71 -12.84
CA VAL A 549 -47.27 -36.70 -12.63
C VAL A 549 -45.93 -37.34 -12.96
N HIS A 550 -45.15 -36.72 -13.84
CA HIS A 550 -43.87 -37.25 -14.30
C HIS A 550 -42.72 -36.33 -13.88
N LEU A 551 -41.60 -36.92 -13.43
CA LEU A 551 -40.32 -36.27 -13.25
C LEU A 551 -39.28 -36.93 -14.15
N SER A 552 -38.88 -36.19 -15.18
CA SER A 552 -37.97 -36.64 -16.23
C SER A 552 -36.51 -36.19 -16.02
N GLY A 553 -36.22 -35.37 -15.01
CA GLY A 553 -34.86 -34.90 -14.71
C GLY A 553 -34.81 -33.69 -13.79
N ILE A 554 -33.70 -33.49 -13.09
CA ILE A 554 -33.41 -32.29 -12.29
C ILE A 554 -31.96 -31.88 -12.55
N ALA A 555 -31.76 -30.62 -12.95
CA ALA A 555 -30.46 -29.98 -13.06
C ALA A 555 -30.27 -28.98 -11.92
N LEU A 556 -29.07 -28.89 -11.36
CA LEU A 556 -28.70 -27.91 -10.33
C LEU A 556 -27.25 -27.47 -10.58
N GLY A 557 -26.98 -26.16 -10.52
CA GLY A 557 -25.66 -25.59 -10.69
C GLY A 557 -25.49 -24.37 -9.78
N LYS A 558 -24.33 -24.24 -9.14
CA LYS A 558 -23.97 -23.09 -8.30
C LYS A 558 -23.84 -21.81 -9.14
N VAL A 559 -24.29 -20.67 -8.60
CA VAL A 559 -24.24 -19.36 -9.29
C VAL A 559 -23.24 -18.43 -8.61
N GLY A 560 -22.42 -17.74 -9.42
CA GLY A 560 -21.47 -16.71 -9.01
C GLY A 560 -22.13 -15.43 -8.49
N ALA A 561 -21.39 -14.64 -7.70
CA ALA A 561 -21.93 -13.56 -6.86
C ALA A 561 -22.37 -12.26 -7.59
N GLU A 562 -22.38 -12.22 -8.93
CA GLU A 562 -22.78 -11.02 -9.71
C GLU A 562 -23.84 -11.35 -10.77
N ALA A 563 -25.04 -11.71 -10.35
CA ALA A 563 -26.20 -11.71 -11.25
C ALA A 563 -27.42 -11.10 -10.56
N GLY A 564 -27.65 -9.82 -10.83
CA GLY A 564 -28.96 -9.20 -10.64
C GLY A 564 -30.01 -9.97 -11.44
N HIS A 565 -31.10 -10.33 -10.78
CA HIS A 565 -32.35 -10.84 -11.33
C HIS A 565 -32.26 -11.76 -12.56
N ARG A 566 -32.22 -13.09 -12.37
CA ARG A 566 -32.74 -14.03 -13.40
C ARG A 566 -33.51 -15.17 -12.75
N GLN A 567 -34.76 -15.33 -13.20
CA GLN A 567 -35.79 -16.23 -12.68
C GLN A 567 -35.46 -17.71 -12.99
N GLY A 568 -35.83 -18.62 -12.09
CA GLY A 568 -35.90 -20.05 -12.40
C GLY A 568 -36.94 -20.28 -13.49
N ALA A 569 -36.56 -20.98 -14.57
CA ALA A 569 -37.44 -21.25 -15.70
C ALA A 569 -37.88 -22.74 -15.68
N LEU A 570 -39.18 -22.97 -15.55
CA LEU A 570 -39.81 -24.21 -15.99
C LEU A 570 -40.13 -24.10 -17.47
N TRP A 571 -39.83 -25.15 -18.23
CA TRP A 571 -40.34 -25.30 -19.59
C TRP A 571 -41.18 -26.57 -19.69
N TYR A 572 -42.41 -26.40 -20.15
CA TYR A 572 -43.29 -27.46 -20.60
C TYR A 572 -42.79 -27.94 -21.97
N ARG A 573 -42.70 -29.26 -22.19
CA ARG A 573 -42.85 -29.81 -23.53
C ARG A 573 -44.32 -30.20 -23.67
N ASN A 574 -44.92 -29.85 -24.80
CA ASN A 574 -46.17 -30.45 -25.27
C ASN A 574 -46.05 -31.97 -25.32
#